data_AF-A0A858XH86-F1
#
_entry.id   AF-A0A858XH86-F1
#
_cell.length_a   1.000
_cell.length_b   1.000
_cell.length_c   1.000
_cell.angle_alpha   90.00
_cell.angle_beta   90.00
_cell.angle_gamma   90.00
#
_symmetry.space_group_name_H-M   'P 1'
#
loop_
_entity.id
_entity.type
_entity.pdbx_description
1 polymer ?
#
loop_
_entity_poly.entity_id
_entity_poly.type
_entity_poly.pdbx_seq_one_letter_code
_entity_poly.pdbx_strand_id
1 'polypeptide(L)'
;MKKRNIFLGLVLMLGLTGCYDLDKMPEGVLSTTIPFASTGEMRNYLDQFYQTGNYKYDYVSFGDGMRAQGFDAGGGQYIAGADTHSDNMASSSVSTRLAGETTLSSAVKLQNYTAIRNLNFMLCNLDNCVEKGSADYNQYVGEAYYFRAWYYYQMFISYGRLTWVNTPLDPNMEEMKLPRANRTIIADSILADLDKAVMYLNTQNNSATMRIHKDVARALKSEVALFEGTWEKYHKAKNDKFFDSTVTDEKIRDYFNQAVAAAKEVMDRGVWAIYNTGNKLDDYRQMFQTTDLSGNPEVLWYKQYDGDQIGNNVNRYLNQGGGSVGVTASLVDDYLTIDGKPFVGDERIEAKKVFGNELQPTLRDPRLSQTVCMPGQQLRPDDKAPYYVVPPLIGTSSYNQNMTGYSLLKHVQIDYTGSLDAEFKGATPAIQFRYADILLNYAEALAELDGVGNAQKIIDALQPLRDRVGMPPVDLDREYNQEADYGFRNLDKYIQAVRRERRVEKACEGRRQEDIMRWAAADELIVGKWPKGALFVGSNLENHPVYGDKLIYDQASGNNLFLTGKPGDPLRYIIPTNPAGYESGWKFNVNRDYLLPIQTRMLGDLTGGMWEQNPGW
;
A
#
# COMPACT_ATOMS: atom_id res chain seq x y z
N MET A 1 -63.44 28.75 -59.98
CA MET A 1 -62.76 28.04 -61.08
C MET A 1 -61.33 27.79 -60.62
N LYS A 2 -60.72 26.60 -60.55
CA LYS A 2 -60.98 25.21 -60.98
C LYS A 2 -60.42 24.30 -59.85
N LYS A 3 -61.22 23.43 -59.23
CA LYS A 3 -61.48 22.00 -59.53
C LYS A 3 -60.27 21.06 -59.37
N ARG A 4 -60.45 20.21 -58.34
CA ARG A 4 -59.89 18.90 -57.98
C ARG A 4 -59.81 17.90 -59.15
N ASN A 5 -58.92 16.90 -59.04
CA ASN A 5 -58.97 15.48 -59.48
C ASN A 5 -57.55 14.97 -59.84
N ILE A 6 -57.12 13.71 -59.76
CA ILE A 6 -57.37 12.47 -58.99
C ILE A 6 -56.61 11.37 -59.81
N PHE A 7 -55.93 10.44 -59.11
CA PHE A 7 -55.61 9.02 -59.47
C PHE A 7 -54.43 8.56 -60.39
N LEU A 8 -53.67 7.60 -59.80
CA LEU A 8 -53.25 6.24 -60.26
C LEU A 8 -52.11 5.99 -61.28
N GLY A 9 -51.25 5.01 -60.92
CA GLY A 9 -50.67 4.03 -61.86
C GLY A 9 -49.12 3.92 -61.80
N LEU A 10 -48.55 3.14 -60.89
CA LEU A 10 -48.00 1.77 -61.08
C LEU A 10 -46.79 1.64 -62.04
N VAL A 11 -45.63 1.36 -61.41
CA VAL A 11 -44.61 0.33 -61.75
C VAL A 11 -43.83 0.46 -63.06
N LEU A 12 -42.50 0.67 -62.97
CA LEU A 12 -41.48 -0.36 -63.27
C LEU A 12 -40.04 0.17 -63.12
N MET A 13 -39.28 -0.52 -62.26
CA MET A 13 -37.88 -0.98 -62.43
C MET A 13 -36.78 0.04 -62.77
N LEU A 14 -35.88 0.34 -61.82
CA LEU A 14 -34.64 -0.38 -61.45
C LEU A 14 -33.43 0.29 -62.09
N GLY A 15 -32.47 0.67 -61.25
CA GLY A 15 -31.12 0.96 -61.70
C GLY A 15 -30.40 2.08 -60.96
N LEU A 16 -30.37 2.07 -59.63
CA LEU A 16 -29.26 2.67 -58.88
C LEU A 16 -28.92 1.76 -57.69
N THR A 17 -27.80 1.08 -57.82
CA THR A 17 -27.08 0.36 -56.76
C THR A 17 -26.68 1.36 -55.68
N GLY A 18 -27.48 1.45 -54.61
CA GLY A 18 -27.01 1.98 -53.34
C GLY A 18 -26.43 0.85 -52.52
N CYS A 19 -25.11 0.82 -52.33
CA CYS A 19 -24.54 0.15 -51.17
C CYS A 19 -25.07 0.90 -49.93
N TYR A 20 -26.14 0.38 -49.34
CA TYR A 20 -26.54 0.73 -47.98
C TYR A 20 -25.68 -0.13 -47.06
N ASP A 21 -24.50 0.38 -46.69
CA ASP A 21 -23.73 -0.18 -45.58
C ASP A 21 -24.17 0.58 -44.32
N LEU A 22 -25.30 0.14 -43.76
CA LEU A 22 -25.99 0.79 -42.63
C LEU A 22 -26.04 -0.11 -41.40
N ASP A 23 -25.00 -0.92 -41.20
CA ASP A 23 -24.73 -1.68 -39.97
C ASP A 23 -23.30 -1.40 -39.49
N LYS A 24 -22.86 -0.14 -39.50
CA LYS A 24 -21.70 0.24 -38.67
C LYS A 24 -22.17 0.39 -37.23
N MET A 25 -21.89 -0.62 -36.42
CA MET A 25 -22.00 -0.49 -34.97
C MET A 25 -21.11 0.67 -34.49
N PRO A 26 -21.56 1.47 -33.52
CA PRO A 26 -20.72 2.52 -32.96
C PRO A 26 -19.45 1.89 -32.39
N GLU A 27 -18.29 2.26 -32.95
CA GLU A 27 -17.00 1.86 -32.42
C GLU A 27 -16.90 2.28 -30.94
N GLY A 28 -16.72 1.31 -30.05
CA GLY A 28 -16.49 1.54 -28.63
C GLY A 28 -17.67 1.30 -27.68
N VAL A 29 -18.82 0.80 -28.15
CA VAL A 29 -19.93 0.33 -27.29
C VAL A 29 -19.94 -1.20 -27.26
N LEU A 30 -19.95 -1.80 -26.06
CA LEU A 30 -20.04 -3.25 -25.90
C LEU A 30 -21.35 -3.79 -26.49
N SER A 31 -21.23 -4.61 -27.52
CA SER A 31 -22.36 -5.37 -28.07
C SER A 31 -22.85 -6.40 -27.05
N THR A 32 -24.18 -6.50 -26.87
CA THR A 32 -24.80 -7.55 -26.04
C THR A 32 -24.87 -8.91 -26.76
N THR A 33 -24.62 -8.95 -28.07
CA THR A 33 -24.73 -10.17 -28.89
C THR A 33 -23.36 -10.81 -29.18
N ILE A 34 -22.34 -9.99 -29.44
CA ILE A 34 -20.95 -10.42 -29.68
C ILE A 34 -20.02 -9.42 -28.98
N PRO A 35 -19.85 -9.50 -27.64
CA PRO A 35 -19.02 -8.55 -26.91
C PRO A 35 -17.54 -8.75 -27.24
N PHE A 36 -16.75 -7.67 -27.16
CA PHE A 36 -15.30 -7.67 -27.37
C PHE A 36 -14.90 -8.05 -28.80
N ALA A 37 -15.68 -7.60 -29.79
CA ALA A 37 -15.43 -7.90 -31.20
C ALA A 37 -14.15 -7.25 -31.75
N SER A 38 -13.65 -6.20 -31.07
CA SER A 38 -12.43 -5.46 -31.42
C SER A 38 -11.56 -5.16 -30.20
N THR A 39 -10.28 -4.85 -30.43
CA THR A 39 -9.34 -4.40 -29.41
C THR A 39 -9.78 -3.08 -28.77
N GLY A 40 -10.47 -2.21 -29.52
CA GLY A 40 -11.06 -0.98 -28.99
C GLY A 40 -12.13 -1.23 -27.92
N GLU A 41 -13.01 -2.21 -28.12
CA GLU A 41 -14.00 -2.62 -27.10
C GLU A 41 -13.32 -3.21 -25.86
N MET A 42 -12.31 -4.07 -26.05
CA MET A 42 -11.52 -4.63 -24.96
C MET A 42 -10.85 -3.54 -24.12
N ARG A 43 -10.22 -2.56 -24.77
CA ARG A 43 -9.58 -1.41 -24.12
C ARG A 43 -10.59 -0.61 -23.28
N ASN A 44 -11.70 -0.19 -23.90
CA ASN A 44 -12.72 0.61 -23.22
C ASN A 44 -13.29 -0.13 -22.00
N TYR A 45 -13.47 -1.45 -22.11
CA TYR A 45 -13.90 -2.26 -20.99
C TYR A 45 -12.84 -2.35 -19.89
N LEU A 46 -11.55 -2.47 -20.23
CA LEU A 46 -10.49 -2.57 -19.23
C LEU A 46 -10.22 -1.25 -18.51
N ASP A 47 -10.46 -0.11 -19.15
CA ASP A 47 -10.22 1.22 -18.56
C ASP A 47 -10.99 1.42 -17.24
N GLN A 48 -12.11 0.73 -17.03
CA GLN A 48 -12.84 0.75 -15.75
C GLN A 48 -12.02 0.22 -14.55
N PHE A 49 -11.04 -0.66 -14.76
CA PHE A 49 -10.22 -1.24 -13.69
C PHE A 49 -9.00 -0.38 -13.34
N TYR A 50 -8.64 0.57 -14.22
CA TYR A 50 -7.66 1.62 -13.93
C TYR A 50 -8.28 2.79 -13.15
N GLN A 51 -9.62 2.87 -13.11
CA GLN A 51 -10.32 3.89 -12.37
C GLN A 51 -10.43 3.55 -10.89
N THR A 52 -10.34 4.58 -10.08
CA THR A 52 -10.40 4.55 -8.63
C THR A 52 -11.31 5.71 -8.29
N GLY A 53 -12.43 5.39 -7.62
CA GLY A 53 -13.68 6.14 -7.75
C GLY A 53 -13.56 7.67 -7.57
N ASN A 54 -14.42 8.40 -8.30
CA ASN A 54 -14.52 9.86 -8.27
C ASN A 54 -15.82 10.30 -7.56
N TYR A 55 -15.70 11.13 -6.52
CA TYR A 55 -16.83 11.66 -5.74
C TYR A 55 -17.82 12.52 -6.52
N LYS A 56 -17.46 12.94 -7.73
CA LYS A 56 -18.23 13.84 -8.57
C LYS A 56 -19.14 13.14 -9.60
N TYR A 57 -18.95 11.85 -9.88
CA TYR A 57 -19.69 11.13 -10.91
C TYR A 57 -20.18 9.76 -10.39
N ASP A 58 -21.46 9.47 -10.58
CA ASP A 58 -22.14 8.23 -10.14
C ASP A 58 -21.27 6.98 -10.41
N TYR A 59 -20.92 6.27 -9.33
CA TYR A 59 -19.78 5.35 -9.27
C TYR A 59 -20.04 3.95 -9.85
N VAL A 60 -19.04 3.41 -10.55
CA VAL A 60 -18.70 1.99 -10.48
C VAL A 60 -17.41 1.86 -9.67
N SER A 61 -17.53 1.49 -8.39
CA SER A 61 -16.38 1.15 -7.54
C SER A 61 -16.32 -0.36 -7.36
N PHE A 62 -15.19 -0.97 -7.73
CA PHE A 62 -14.98 -2.42 -7.66
C PHE A 62 -14.34 -2.90 -6.35
N GLY A 63 -14.52 -2.17 -5.24
CA GLY A 63 -13.80 -2.46 -4.00
C GLY A 63 -12.34 -2.02 -4.10
N ASP A 64 -11.41 -2.96 -3.95
CA ASP A 64 -9.96 -2.70 -3.86
C ASP A 64 -9.31 -2.57 -5.25
N GLY A 65 -9.70 -1.54 -6.02
CA GLY A 65 -9.06 -1.20 -7.30
C GLY A 65 -7.59 -0.82 -7.18
N MET A 66 -7.05 0.00 -8.08
CA MET A 66 -5.68 0.51 -7.90
C MET A 66 -5.51 1.20 -6.55
N ARG A 67 -4.31 1.14 -5.95
CA ARG A 67 -4.04 1.86 -4.71
C ARG A 67 -4.16 3.36 -4.97
N ALA A 68 -4.89 4.06 -4.09
CA ALA A 68 -5.03 5.50 -4.19
C ALA A 68 -4.04 6.22 -3.28
N GLN A 69 -3.50 7.33 -3.78
CA GLN A 69 -2.80 8.33 -2.98
C GLN A 69 -3.84 9.16 -2.23
N GLY A 70 -3.52 9.53 -0.99
CA GLY A 70 -4.46 10.26 -0.15
C GLY A 70 -4.09 10.26 1.32
N PHE A 71 -4.81 11.08 2.05
CA PHE A 71 -4.71 11.23 3.49
C PHE A 71 -6.07 11.71 4.02
N ASP A 72 -6.49 11.21 5.18
CA ASP A 72 -7.70 11.63 5.88
C ASP A 72 -7.35 12.10 7.30
N ALA A 73 -8.30 12.77 7.98
CA ALA A 73 -8.11 13.13 9.38
C ALA A 73 -7.90 11.87 10.23
N GLY A 74 -6.77 11.79 10.94
CA GLY A 74 -6.40 10.60 11.72
C GLY A 74 -5.71 9.50 10.88
N GLY A 75 -5.33 9.80 9.65
CA GLY A 75 -4.89 8.79 8.70
C GLY A 75 -6.06 8.06 8.08
N GLY A 76 -5.81 7.35 6.99
CA GLY A 76 -6.85 6.74 6.16
C GLY A 76 -6.38 5.41 5.61
N GLN A 77 -7.08 4.88 4.61
CA GLN A 77 -6.72 3.61 3.95
C GLN A 77 -5.81 3.82 2.71
N TYR A 78 -5.42 5.06 2.44
CA TYR A 78 -4.62 5.45 1.28
C TYR A 78 -3.11 5.34 1.54
N ILE A 79 -2.30 5.35 0.48
CA ILE A 79 -0.84 5.14 0.55
C ILE A 79 -0.15 5.94 1.65
N ALA A 80 -0.39 7.26 1.74
CA ALA A 80 0.28 8.09 2.74
C ALA A 80 -0.28 7.95 4.17
N GLY A 81 -1.52 7.44 4.32
CA GLY A 81 -2.21 7.36 5.62
C GLY A 81 -2.31 5.96 6.22
N ALA A 82 -2.19 4.89 5.42
CA ALA A 82 -2.54 3.52 5.83
C ALA A 82 -1.64 2.94 6.94
N ASP A 83 -0.42 3.46 7.09
CA ASP A 83 0.49 3.03 8.15
C ASP A 83 0.00 3.41 9.57
N THR A 84 -1.10 4.17 9.73
CA THR A 84 -1.78 4.35 11.04
C THR A 84 -2.43 3.07 11.56
N HIS A 85 -2.55 2.04 10.73
CA HIS A 85 -3.01 0.70 11.10
C HIS A 85 -1.84 -0.25 11.41
N SER A 86 -0.65 0.29 11.67
CA SER A 86 0.59 -0.45 11.94
C SER A 86 1.37 0.15 13.12
N ASP A 87 2.60 -0.31 13.32
CA ASP A 87 3.55 0.25 14.29
C ASP A 87 4.35 1.46 13.75
N ASN A 88 4.17 1.88 12.50
CA ASN A 88 4.91 2.99 11.90
C ASN A 88 4.32 4.37 12.15
N MET A 89 2.99 4.48 12.18
CA MET A 89 2.28 5.73 12.45
C MET A 89 1.20 5.50 13.49
N ALA A 90 0.83 6.56 14.21
CA ALA A 90 -0.28 6.54 15.14
C ALA A 90 -1.18 7.75 14.92
N SER A 91 -2.46 7.59 15.24
CA SER A 91 -3.46 8.64 15.15
C SER A 91 -4.03 8.99 16.52
N SER A 92 -4.80 10.07 16.58
CA SER A 92 -5.60 10.42 17.77
C SER A 92 -6.70 9.39 18.06
N SER A 93 -7.09 8.61 17.04
CA SER A 93 -8.06 7.52 17.14
C SER A 93 -7.35 6.17 17.32
N VAL A 94 -7.98 5.33 18.13
CA VAL A 94 -7.53 3.95 18.32
C VAL A 94 -7.83 3.13 17.07
N SER A 95 -6.83 2.39 16.59
CA SER A 95 -7.05 1.38 15.55
C SER A 95 -7.78 0.18 16.16
N THR A 96 -9.03 -0.05 15.76
CA THR A 96 -9.87 -1.12 16.29
C THR A 96 -9.24 -2.49 16.10
N ARG A 97 -8.54 -2.73 14.98
CA ARG A 97 -7.85 -4.00 14.72
C ARG A 97 -6.66 -4.20 15.65
N LEU A 98 -5.80 -3.19 15.81
CA LEU A 98 -4.67 -3.28 16.74
C LEU A 98 -5.14 -3.38 18.20
N ALA A 99 -6.24 -2.73 18.53
CA ALA A 99 -6.88 -2.80 19.84
C ALA A 99 -7.61 -4.12 20.13
N GLY A 100 -7.75 -5.03 19.15
CA GLY A 100 -8.52 -6.27 19.33
C GLY A 100 -10.04 -6.05 19.44
N GLU A 101 -10.54 -4.94 18.90
CA GLU A 101 -11.93 -4.48 19.00
C GLU A 101 -12.70 -4.60 17.69
N THR A 102 -12.09 -5.10 16.62
CA THR A 102 -12.83 -5.47 15.42
C THR A 102 -13.91 -6.52 15.78
N THR A 103 -15.11 -6.39 15.21
CA THR A 103 -16.27 -7.23 15.53
C THR A 103 -16.88 -7.83 14.26
N LEU A 104 -17.75 -8.84 14.40
CA LEU A 104 -18.52 -9.38 13.27
C LEU A 104 -19.35 -8.31 12.54
N SER A 105 -19.83 -7.28 13.24
CA SER A 105 -20.53 -6.15 12.59
C SER A 105 -19.62 -5.28 11.71
N SER A 106 -18.30 -5.39 11.84
CA SER A 106 -17.33 -4.71 10.98
C SER A 106 -17.11 -5.45 9.64
N ALA A 107 -17.68 -6.64 9.44
CA ALA A 107 -17.51 -7.42 8.22
C ALA A 107 -18.10 -6.70 7.00
N VAL A 108 -17.26 -6.43 6.00
CA VAL A 108 -17.65 -5.71 4.79
C VAL A 108 -18.03 -6.67 3.65
N LYS A 109 -18.77 -6.14 2.67
CA LYS A 109 -19.10 -6.87 1.44
C LYS A 109 -17.82 -7.06 0.61
N LEU A 110 -17.57 -8.29 0.14
CA LEU A 110 -16.49 -8.61 -0.81
C LEU A 110 -16.81 -8.08 -2.22
N GLN A 111 -16.67 -6.77 -2.41
CA GLN A 111 -17.03 -6.08 -3.66
C GLN A 111 -16.16 -6.49 -4.85
N ASN A 112 -14.92 -6.93 -4.61
CA ASN A 112 -13.95 -7.33 -5.63
C ASN A 112 -14.45 -8.48 -6.52
N TYR A 113 -15.34 -9.34 -6.03
CA TYR A 113 -16.00 -10.37 -6.85
C TYR A 113 -16.79 -9.76 -8.02
N THR A 114 -17.22 -8.50 -7.93
CA THR A 114 -17.85 -7.77 -9.04
C THR A 114 -16.86 -7.53 -10.17
N ALA A 115 -15.64 -7.06 -9.86
CA ALA A 115 -14.58 -6.93 -10.87
C ALA A 115 -14.16 -8.29 -11.43
N ILE A 116 -13.99 -9.29 -10.57
CA ILE A 116 -13.63 -10.66 -11.00
C ILE A 116 -14.67 -11.22 -11.96
N ARG A 117 -15.97 -11.04 -11.70
CA ARG A 117 -17.04 -11.44 -12.62
C ARG A 117 -16.89 -10.75 -13.98
N ASN A 118 -16.62 -9.45 -13.99
CA ASN A 118 -16.45 -8.66 -15.21
C ASN A 118 -15.21 -9.12 -16.00
N LEU A 119 -14.10 -9.37 -15.32
CA LEU A 119 -12.87 -9.89 -15.94
C LEU A 119 -13.07 -11.30 -16.47
N ASN A 120 -13.77 -12.18 -15.73
CA ASN A 120 -14.15 -13.50 -16.21
C ASN A 120 -15.04 -13.42 -17.45
N PHE A 121 -15.99 -12.47 -17.48
CA PHE A 121 -16.85 -12.27 -18.65
C PHE A 121 -16.01 -11.91 -19.89
N MET A 122 -15.04 -11.02 -19.76
CA MET A 122 -14.11 -10.73 -20.85
C MET A 122 -13.27 -11.94 -21.25
N LEU A 123 -12.65 -12.63 -20.28
CA LEU A 123 -11.77 -13.78 -20.52
C LEU A 123 -12.51 -14.95 -21.17
N CYS A 124 -13.81 -15.14 -20.88
CA CYS A 124 -14.66 -16.15 -21.52
C CYS A 124 -15.15 -15.78 -22.92
N ASN A 125 -14.97 -14.52 -23.35
CA ASN A 125 -15.46 -14.01 -24.65
C ASN A 125 -14.33 -13.52 -25.57
N LEU A 126 -13.07 -13.87 -25.27
CA LEU A 126 -11.91 -13.43 -26.06
C LEU A 126 -11.94 -13.90 -27.52
N ASP A 127 -12.58 -15.03 -27.80
CA ASP A 127 -12.68 -15.61 -29.15
C ASP A 127 -13.52 -14.77 -30.11
N ASN A 128 -14.31 -13.81 -29.59
CA ASN A 128 -15.09 -12.88 -30.40
C ASN A 128 -14.22 -11.82 -31.09
N CYS A 129 -13.01 -11.55 -30.59
CA CYS A 129 -12.17 -10.49 -31.11
C CYS A 129 -11.55 -10.87 -32.46
N VAL A 130 -11.87 -10.12 -33.52
CA VAL A 130 -11.34 -10.39 -34.88
C VAL A 130 -9.84 -10.14 -35.00
N GLU A 131 -9.27 -9.38 -34.06
CA GLU A 131 -7.86 -9.01 -33.98
C GLU A 131 -7.05 -9.94 -33.06
N LYS A 132 -7.61 -11.12 -32.73
CA LYS A 132 -6.98 -12.11 -31.85
C LYS A 132 -5.53 -12.39 -32.25
N GLY A 133 -4.63 -12.29 -31.27
CA GLY A 133 -3.19 -12.51 -31.41
C GLY A 133 -2.38 -11.27 -31.80
N SER A 134 -3.02 -10.13 -32.09
CA SER A 134 -2.32 -8.85 -32.27
C SER A 134 -1.63 -8.38 -30.98
N ALA A 135 -0.71 -7.42 -31.09
CA ALA A 135 -0.02 -6.85 -29.93
C ALA A 135 -0.98 -6.19 -28.92
N ASP A 136 -1.99 -5.47 -29.42
CA ASP A 136 -3.01 -4.83 -28.57
C ASP A 136 -3.95 -5.86 -27.95
N TYR A 137 -4.37 -6.87 -28.70
CA TYR A 137 -5.15 -7.99 -28.15
C TYR A 137 -4.39 -8.67 -27.00
N ASN A 138 -3.11 -9.01 -27.21
CA ASN A 138 -2.30 -9.66 -26.18
C ASN A 138 -2.14 -8.73 -24.97
N GLN A 139 -1.86 -7.45 -25.17
CA GLN A 139 -1.79 -6.47 -24.09
C GLN A 139 -3.06 -6.49 -23.23
N TYR A 140 -4.24 -6.44 -23.84
CA TYR A 140 -5.51 -6.40 -23.12
C TYR A 140 -5.87 -7.74 -22.46
N VAL A 141 -5.53 -8.87 -23.06
CA VAL A 141 -5.63 -10.17 -22.38
C VAL A 141 -4.73 -10.21 -21.14
N GLY A 142 -3.49 -9.73 -21.26
CA GLY A 142 -2.55 -9.66 -20.16
C GLY A 142 -3.02 -8.76 -19.01
N GLU A 143 -3.57 -7.59 -19.34
CA GLU A 143 -4.19 -6.68 -18.36
C GLU A 143 -5.38 -7.34 -17.64
N ALA A 144 -6.25 -8.07 -18.35
CA ALA A 144 -7.39 -8.76 -17.75
C ALA A 144 -6.95 -9.81 -16.71
N TYR A 145 -5.94 -10.63 -17.05
CA TYR A 145 -5.36 -11.59 -16.11
C TYR A 145 -4.69 -10.89 -14.91
N TYR A 146 -3.94 -9.82 -15.15
CA TYR A 146 -3.31 -9.04 -14.07
C TYR A 146 -4.36 -8.51 -13.08
N PHE A 147 -5.42 -7.86 -13.57
CA PHE A 147 -6.43 -7.30 -12.68
C PHE A 147 -7.18 -8.40 -11.93
N ARG A 148 -7.44 -9.56 -12.56
CA ARG A 148 -8.09 -10.67 -11.86
C ARG A 148 -7.22 -11.16 -10.70
N ALA A 149 -5.93 -11.34 -10.95
CA ALA A 149 -4.95 -11.64 -9.91
C ALA A 149 -4.93 -10.57 -8.81
N TRP A 150 -4.90 -9.28 -9.17
CA TRP A 150 -4.92 -8.16 -8.22
C TRP A 150 -6.14 -8.19 -7.29
N TYR A 151 -7.36 -8.27 -7.85
CA TYR A 151 -8.59 -8.27 -7.06
C TYR A 151 -8.69 -9.48 -6.13
N TYR A 152 -8.22 -10.65 -6.58
CA TYR A 152 -8.09 -11.82 -5.73
C TYR A 152 -7.06 -11.62 -4.63
N TYR A 153 -5.89 -11.07 -4.96
CA TYR A 153 -4.82 -10.84 -4.00
C TYR A 153 -5.22 -9.89 -2.87
N GLN A 154 -5.92 -8.78 -3.19
CA GLN A 154 -6.40 -7.84 -2.16
C GLN A 154 -7.39 -8.49 -1.16
N MET A 155 -8.29 -9.36 -1.66
CA MET A 155 -9.13 -10.15 -0.76
C MET A 155 -8.31 -11.20 0.00
N PHE A 156 -7.34 -11.83 -0.67
CA PHE A 156 -6.56 -12.93 -0.13
C PHE A 156 -5.74 -12.52 1.09
N ILE A 157 -5.06 -11.38 1.04
CA ILE A 157 -4.27 -10.85 2.17
C ILE A 157 -5.14 -10.44 3.37
N SER A 158 -6.43 -10.18 3.13
CA SER A 158 -7.39 -9.73 4.16
C SER A 158 -8.19 -10.89 4.76
N TYR A 159 -8.56 -11.88 3.95
CA TYR A 159 -9.52 -12.93 4.32
C TYR A 159 -8.95 -14.35 4.24
N GLY A 160 -7.75 -14.55 3.68
CA GLY A 160 -7.13 -15.86 3.53
C GLY A 160 -7.85 -16.71 2.49
N ARG A 161 -8.49 -17.80 2.92
CA ARG A 161 -9.22 -18.72 2.04
C ARG A 161 -10.34 -17.99 1.28
N LEU A 162 -10.56 -18.31 0.02
CA LEU A 162 -11.60 -17.69 -0.81
C LEU A 162 -12.24 -18.74 -1.72
N THR A 163 -13.36 -18.42 -2.35
CA THR A 163 -13.84 -19.21 -3.49
C THR A 163 -13.16 -18.70 -4.75
N TRP A 164 -12.44 -19.60 -5.44
CA TRP A 164 -11.91 -19.32 -6.76
C TRP A 164 -12.99 -19.51 -7.82
N VAL A 165 -13.21 -18.48 -8.63
CA VAL A 165 -14.22 -18.42 -9.69
C VAL A 165 -13.54 -17.82 -10.92
N ASN A 166 -13.45 -18.60 -11.99
CA ASN A 166 -12.77 -18.23 -13.23
C ASN A 166 -13.72 -18.07 -14.43
N THR A 167 -15.02 -18.21 -14.22
CA THR A 167 -16.10 -17.96 -15.18
C THR A 167 -17.17 -17.06 -14.55
N PRO A 168 -17.99 -16.33 -15.33
CA PRO A 168 -19.21 -15.75 -14.79
C PRO A 168 -20.12 -16.86 -14.26
N LEU A 169 -20.71 -16.66 -13.08
CA LEU A 169 -21.74 -17.54 -12.56
C LEU A 169 -23.10 -17.05 -13.05
N ASP A 170 -23.95 -17.99 -13.47
CA ASP A 170 -25.35 -17.67 -13.70
C ASP A 170 -26.03 -17.38 -12.34
N PRO A 171 -27.11 -16.57 -12.31
CA PRO A 171 -27.84 -16.25 -11.08
C PRO A 171 -28.70 -17.44 -10.60
N ASN A 172 -28.06 -18.59 -10.45
CA ASN A 172 -28.62 -19.87 -10.04
C ASN A 172 -28.02 -20.27 -8.69
N MET A 173 -28.87 -20.57 -7.71
CA MET A 173 -28.45 -20.91 -6.35
C MET A 173 -27.52 -22.11 -6.28
N GLU A 174 -27.72 -23.13 -7.12
CA GLU A 174 -26.86 -24.33 -7.08
C GLU A 174 -25.44 -24.04 -7.58
N GLU A 175 -25.26 -23.12 -8.52
CA GLU A 175 -23.95 -22.71 -9.03
C GLU A 175 -23.21 -21.77 -8.07
N MET A 176 -23.93 -21.11 -7.17
CA MET A 176 -23.36 -20.23 -6.14
C MET A 176 -22.89 -20.99 -4.88
N LYS A 177 -23.28 -22.26 -4.72
CA LYS A 177 -22.82 -23.14 -3.62
C LYS A 177 -21.40 -23.64 -3.86
N LEU A 178 -20.44 -22.74 -3.68
CA LEU A 178 -19.02 -23.03 -3.86
C LEU A 178 -18.27 -22.83 -2.54
N PRO A 179 -17.48 -23.82 -2.08
CA PRO A 179 -16.73 -23.70 -0.83
C PRO A 179 -15.54 -22.74 -0.98
N ARG A 180 -14.99 -22.32 0.16
CA ARG A 180 -13.68 -21.65 0.19
C ARG A 180 -12.57 -22.68 0.00
N ALA A 181 -11.75 -22.48 -1.01
CA ALA A 181 -10.58 -23.32 -1.27
C ALA A 181 -9.50 -23.09 -0.21
N ASN A 182 -8.53 -24.00 -0.16
CA ASN A 182 -7.33 -23.85 0.65
C ASN A 182 -6.50 -22.64 0.21
N ARG A 183 -5.70 -22.11 1.13
CA ARG A 183 -4.95 -20.86 0.91
C ARG A 183 -3.94 -21.03 -0.23
N THR A 184 -3.23 -22.16 -0.25
CA THR A 184 -2.30 -22.52 -1.33
C THR A 184 -2.96 -22.58 -2.71
N ILE A 185 -4.20 -23.10 -2.81
CA ILE A 185 -4.94 -23.15 -4.08
C ILE A 185 -5.21 -21.74 -4.60
N ILE A 186 -5.59 -20.81 -3.72
CA ILE A 186 -5.85 -19.42 -4.11
C ILE A 186 -4.55 -18.73 -4.52
N ALA A 187 -3.48 -18.86 -3.74
CA ALA A 187 -2.17 -18.31 -4.07
C ALA A 187 -1.65 -18.83 -5.43
N ASP A 188 -1.72 -20.14 -5.66
CA ASP A 188 -1.29 -20.77 -6.91
C ASP A 188 -2.12 -20.29 -8.11
N SER A 189 -3.41 -20.06 -7.91
CA SER A 189 -4.29 -19.55 -8.96
C SER A 189 -3.99 -18.09 -9.30
N ILE A 190 -3.70 -17.25 -8.30
CA ILE A 190 -3.25 -15.86 -8.50
C ILE A 190 -1.92 -15.85 -9.27
N LEU A 191 -0.95 -16.68 -8.86
CA LEU A 191 0.35 -16.78 -9.54
C LEU A 191 0.20 -17.27 -10.98
N ALA A 192 -0.71 -18.20 -11.25
CA ALA A 192 -1.02 -18.68 -12.60
C ALA A 192 -1.62 -17.59 -13.49
N ASP A 193 -2.52 -16.75 -12.95
CA ASP A 193 -3.02 -15.58 -13.67
C ASP A 193 -1.88 -14.58 -13.96
N LEU A 194 -0.95 -14.38 -13.02
CA LEU A 194 0.20 -13.50 -13.24
C LEU A 194 1.17 -14.08 -14.28
N ASP A 195 1.33 -15.40 -14.36
CA ASP A 195 2.08 -16.05 -15.44
C ASP A 195 1.44 -15.80 -16.81
N LYS A 196 0.11 -15.84 -16.90
CA LYS A 196 -0.60 -15.44 -18.12
C LYS A 196 -0.42 -13.96 -18.42
N ALA A 197 -0.49 -13.09 -17.42
CA ALA A 197 -0.23 -11.67 -17.60
C ALA A 197 1.19 -11.42 -18.15
N VAL A 198 2.22 -12.02 -17.55
CA VAL A 198 3.62 -11.90 -18.01
C VAL A 198 3.82 -12.43 -19.44
N MET A 199 3.12 -13.50 -19.80
CA MET A 199 3.16 -14.07 -21.15
C MET A 199 2.66 -13.07 -22.20
N TYR A 200 1.53 -12.41 -21.94
CA TYR A 200 0.83 -11.60 -22.93
C TYR A 200 1.20 -10.11 -22.92
N LEU A 201 1.55 -9.53 -21.76
CA LEU A 201 1.84 -8.10 -21.64
C LEU A 201 3.08 -7.68 -22.43
N ASN A 202 3.03 -6.46 -22.96
CA ASN A 202 4.18 -5.85 -23.62
C ASN A 202 5.26 -5.44 -22.61
N THR A 203 6.52 -5.36 -23.07
CA THR A 203 7.62 -4.79 -22.29
C THR A 203 7.61 -3.26 -22.40
N GLN A 204 7.95 -2.58 -21.31
CA GLN A 204 8.18 -1.13 -21.27
C GLN A 204 9.53 -0.83 -20.62
N ASN A 205 10.06 0.38 -20.86
CA ASN A 205 11.32 0.86 -20.29
C ASN A 205 11.14 2.15 -19.47
N ASN A 206 9.90 2.62 -19.34
CA ASN A 206 9.50 3.75 -18.52
C ASN A 206 8.01 3.59 -18.15
N SER A 207 7.51 4.47 -17.29
CA SER A 207 6.14 4.43 -16.78
C SER A 207 5.19 5.40 -17.50
N ALA A 208 5.62 6.05 -18.60
CA ALA A 208 4.86 7.10 -19.27
C ALA A 208 3.51 6.63 -19.86
N THR A 209 3.37 5.33 -20.17
CA THR A 209 2.11 4.77 -20.67
C THR A 209 1.01 4.75 -19.61
N MET A 210 1.41 4.73 -18.32
CA MET A 210 0.53 4.54 -17.16
C MET A 210 -0.37 3.29 -17.23
N ARG A 211 -0.07 2.36 -18.14
CA ARG A 211 -0.71 1.04 -18.23
C ARG A 211 0.19 -0.03 -17.67
N ILE A 212 -0.43 -1.16 -17.31
CA ILE A 212 0.28 -2.32 -16.82
C ILE A 212 1.15 -2.89 -17.95
N HIS A 213 2.36 -3.29 -17.62
CA HIS A 213 3.27 -3.94 -18.55
C HIS A 213 3.94 -5.14 -17.87
N LYS A 214 4.74 -5.90 -18.63
CA LYS A 214 5.29 -7.18 -18.20
C LYS A 214 5.99 -7.15 -16.83
N ASP A 215 6.83 -6.12 -16.60
CA ASP A 215 7.56 -6.01 -15.34
C ASP A 215 6.67 -5.61 -14.15
N VAL A 216 5.52 -4.96 -14.37
CA VAL A 216 4.51 -4.72 -13.32
C VAL A 216 3.87 -6.03 -12.91
N ALA A 217 3.55 -6.91 -13.86
CA ALA A 217 3.03 -8.24 -13.56
C ALA A 217 4.07 -9.10 -12.81
N ARG A 218 5.35 -9.01 -13.18
CA ARG A 218 6.45 -9.65 -12.43
C ARG A 218 6.61 -9.09 -11.02
N ALA A 219 6.46 -7.78 -10.84
CA ALA A 219 6.50 -7.14 -9.53
C ALA A 219 5.42 -7.71 -8.61
N LEU A 220 4.17 -7.77 -9.09
CA LEU A 220 3.06 -8.36 -8.35
C LEU A 220 3.27 -9.87 -8.13
N LYS A 221 3.78 -10.62 -9.12
CA LYS A 221 4.11 -12.05 -8.95
C LYS A 221 5.12 -12.25 -7.83
N SER A 222 6.18 -11.45 -7.81
CA SER A 222 7.20 -11.50 -6.77
C SER A 222 6.62 -11.20 -5.39
N GLU A 223 5.75 -10.19 -5.30
CA GLU A 223 5.07 -9.80 -4.07
C GLU A 223 4.12 -10.88 -3.55
N VAL A 224 3.25 -11.45 -4.40
CA VAL A 224 2.31 -12.51 -4.03
C VAL A 224 3.06 -13.73 -3.51
N ALA A 225 4.10 -14.16 -4.22
CA ALA A 225 4.89 -15.32 -3.84
C ALA A 225 5.66 -15.07 -2.53
N LEU A 226 6.23 -13.88 -2.33
CA LEU A 226 6.87 -13.52 -1.07
C LEU A 226 5.88 -13.48 0.09
N PHE A 227 4.71 -12.87 -0.12
CA PHE A 227 3.66 -12.80 0.88
C PHE A 227 3.25 -14.21 1.32
N GLU A 228 2.98 -15.08 0.35
CA GLU A 228 2.54 -16.45 0.63
C GLU A 228 3.61 -17.27 1.34
N GLY A 229 4.84 -17.26 0.81
CA GLY A 229 5.95 -18.00 1.39
C GLY A 229 6.23 -17.58 2.84
N THR A 230 6.22 -16.27 3.12
CA THR A 230 6.43 -15.77 4.49
C THR A 230 5.25 -16.11 5.41
N TRP A 231 4.02 -15.88 4.98
CA TRP A 231 2.84 -16.20 5.78
C TRP A 231 2.81 -17.68 6.16
N GLU A 232 2.95 -18.59 5.19
CA GLU A 232 2.97 -20.02 5.45
C GLU A 232 4.13 -20.41 6.37
N LYS A 233 5.35 -19.87 6.14
CA LYS A 233 6.52 -20.16 6.99
C LYS A 233 6.29 -19.80 8.46
N TYR A 234 5.86 -18.57 8.75
CA TYR A 234 5.80 -18.08 10.12
C TYR A 234 4.55 -18.57 10.87
N HIS A 235 3.39 -18.64 10.21
CA HIS A 235 2.18 -19.19 10.82
C HIS A 235 2.29 -20.70 11.06
N LYS A 236 2.93 -21.45 10.14
CA LYS A 236 3.26 -22.87 10.35
C LYS A 236 4.23 -23.07 11.51
N ALA A 237 5.27 -22.25 11.61
CA ALA A 237 6.23 -22.33 12.72
C ALA A 237 5.58 -22.09 14.09
N LYS A 238 4.52 -21.26 14.15
CA LYS A 238 3.69 -21.04 15.34
C LYS A 238 2.61 -22.09 15.54
N ASN A 239 2.38 -22.96 14.55
CA ASN A 239 1.33 -23.97 14.54
C ASN A 239 -0.06 -23.37 14.85
N ASP A 240 -0.38 -22.23 14.26
CA ASP A 240 -1.67 -21.55 14.43
C ASP A 240 -2.70 -21.98 13.36
N LYS A 241 -3.85 -21.31 13.30
CA LYS A 241 -4.95 -21.68 12.39
C LYS A 241 -4.93 -20.93 11.06
N PHE A 242 -3.92 -20.09 10.82
CA PHE A 242 -3.86 -19.19 9.66
C PHE A 242 -3.05 -19.75 8.50
N PHE A 243 -2.16 -20.70 8.75
CA PHE A 243 -1.44 -21.41 7.70
C PHE A 243 -2.32 -22.51 7.07
N ASP A 244 -1.97 -22.91 5.85
CA ASP A 244 -2.57 -24.07 5.22
C ASP A 244 -1.99 -25.35 5.83
N SER A 245 -2.81 -26.09 6.58
CA SER A 245 -2.42 -27.35 7.22
C SER A 245 -1.83 -28.42 6.28
N THR A 246 -2.01 -28.29 4.96
CA THR A 246 -1.48 -29.20 3.95
C THR A 246 -0.16 -28.72 3.33
N VAL A 247 0.33 -27.53 3.70
CA VAL A 247 1.54 -26.95 3.10
C VAL A 247 2.82 -27.69 3.52
N THR A 248 3.66 -27.99 2.53
CA THR A 248 4.98 -28.60 2.73
C THR A 248 6.07 -27.54 2.75
N ASP A 249 7.23 -27.88 3.33
CA ASP A 249 8.40 -26.97 3.30
C ASP A 249 8.92 -26.79 1.86
N GLU A 250 8.76 -27.81 1.00
CA GLU A 250 9.00 -27.72 -0.43
C GLU A 250 8.12 -26.64 -1.08
N LYS A 251 6.84 -26.58 -0.73
CA LYS A 251 5.91 -25.61 -1.30
C LYS A 251 6.20 -24.19 -0.84
N ILE A 252 6.57 -24.03 0.43
CA ILE A 252 7.06 -22.75 0.97
C ILE A 252 8.32 -22.29 0.23
N ARG A 253 9.30 -23.20 0.04
CA ARG A 253 10.51 -22.90 -0.74
C ARG A 253 10.20 -22.57 -2.20
N ASP A 254 9.23 -23.23 -2.82
CA ASP A 254 8.77 -22.91 -4.17
C ASP A 254 8.27 -21.47 -4.28
N TYR A 255 7.44 -21.00 -3.34
CA TYR A 255 7.01 -19.60 -3.31
C TYR A 255 8.18 -18.62 -3.23
N PHE A 256 9.17 -18.86 -2.37
CA PHE A 256 10.36 -18.00 -2.33
C PHE A 256 11.17 -18.06 -3.63
N ASN A 257 11.32 -19.23 -4.26
CA ASN A 257 12.00 -19.35 -5.55
C ASN A 257 11.25 -18.60 -6.66
N GLN A 258 9.92 -18.65 -6.68
CA GLN A 258 9.10 -17.86 -7.61
C GLN A 258 9.26 -16.36 -7.37
N ALA A 259 9.34 -15.93 -6.09
CA ALA A 259 9.56 -14.53 -5.73
C ALA A 259 10.93 -14.02 -6.22
N VAL A 260 11.98 -14.82 -5.99
CA VAL A 260 13.36 -14.57 -6.47
C VAL A 260 13.38 -14.50 -7.99
N ALA A 261 12.81 -15.48 -8.69
CA ALA A 261 12.83 -15.55 -10.15
C ALA A 261 12.11 -14.36 -10.79
N ALA A 262 10.90 -14.02 -10.33
CA ALA A 262 10.14 -12.91 -10.88
C ALA A 262 10.84 -11.56 -10.66
N ALA A 263 11.41 -11.32 -9.48
CA ALA A 263 12.17 -10.10 -9.21
C ALA A 263 13.47 -10.04 -10.03
N LYS A 264 14.20 -11.16 -10.11
CA LYS A 264 15.45 -11.25 -10.88
C LYS A 264 15.21 -10.98 -12.36
N GLU A 265 14.12 -11.47 -12.94
CA GLU A 265 13.78 -11.17 -14.34
C GLU A 265 13.58 -9.68 -14.60
N VAL A 266 13.08 -8.91 -13.63
CA VAL A 266 12.98 -7.45 -13.74
C VAL A 266 14.35 -6.80 -13.60
N MET A 267 15.16 -7.24 -12.62
CA MET A 267 16.53 -6.74 -12.42
C MET A 267 17.42 -6.97 -13.64
N ASP A 268 17.36 -8.17 -14.22
CA ASP A 268 18.16 -8.58 -15.39
C ASP A 268 17.84 -7.77 -16.65
N ARG A 269 16.68 -7.09 -16.71
CA ARG A 269 16.38 -6.19 -17.82
C ARG A 269 17.31 -4.98 -17.89
N GLY A 270 17.83 -4.52 -16.74
CA GLY A 270 18.74 -3.37 -16.69
C GLY A 270 18.15 -2.04 -17.18
N VAL A 271 16.81 -1.92 -17.25
CA VAL A 271 16.11 -0.70 -17.71
C VAL A 271 15.55 0.13 -16.55
N TRP A 272 15.49 -0.43 -15.35
CA TRP A 272 14.99 0.22 -14.13
C TRP A 272 16.15 0.51 -13.19
N ALA A 273 16.11 1.63 -12.47
CA ALA A 273 17.16 2.04 -11.56
C ALA A 273 16.61 2.84 -10.39
N ILE A 274 17.29 2.77 -9.23
CA ILE A 274 16.97 3.64 -8.09
C ILE A 274 17.17 5.10 -8.51
N TYR A 275 16.19 5.95 -8.22
CA TYR A 275 16.25 7.37 -8.52
C TYR A 275 17.38 8.01 -7.72
N ASN A 276 18.39 8.55 -8.42
CA ASN A 276 19.58 9.10 -7.79
C ASN A 276 20.14 10.21 -8.70
N THR A 277 20.09 11.45 -8.21
CA THR A 277 20.69 12.63 -8.86
C THR A 277 21.99 13.06 -8.18
N GLY A 278 22.39 12.35 -7.12
CA GLY A 278 23.49 12.69 -6.22
C GLY A 278 23.06 13.55 -5.03
N ASN A 279 21.78 13.97 -4.95
CA ASN A 279 21.26 14.75 -3.85
C ASN A 279 20.78 13.84 -2.71
N LYS A 280 21.72 13.36 -1.92
CA LYS A 280 21.51 12.38 -0.83
C LYS A 280 20.46 12.79 0.21
N LEU A 281 20.22 14.09 0.39
CA LEU A 281 19.27 14.62 1.38
C LEU A 281 17.86 14.81 0.83
N ASP A 282 17.61 14.45 -0.43
CA ASP A 282 16.37 14.79 -1.12
C ASP A 282 15.88 13.68 -2.07
N ASP A 283 16.79 12.96 -2.73
CA ASP A 283 16.48 11.97 -3.77
C ASP A 283 15.49 10.89 -3.32
N TYR A 284 15.51 10.49 -2.05
CA TYR A 284 14.58 9.47 -1.54
C TYR A 284 13.13 9.98 -1.48
N ARG A 285 12.90 11.24 -1.09
CA ARG A 285 11.53 11.79 -1.05
C ARG A 285 11.05 12.39 -2.37
N GLN A 286 11.96 12.71 -3.30
CA GLN A 286 11.64 13.45 -4.53
C GLN A 286 10.46 12.87 -5.33
N MET A 287 10.40 11.54 -5.48
CA MET A 287 9.31 10.87 -6.21
C MET A 287 7.93 10.99 -5.55
N PHE A 288 7.86 11.32 -4.26
CA PHE A 288 6.61 11.42 -3.49
C PHE A 288 6.04 12.85 -3.44
N GLN A 289 6.79 13.84 -3.92
CA GLN A 289 6.39 15.26 -3.92
C GLN A 289 6.25 15.86 -5.33
N THR A 290 6.49 15.08 -6.39
CA THR A 290 6.26 15.51 -7.78
C THR A 290 4.83 15.16 -8.24
N THR A 291 4.38 15.80 -9.32
CA THR A 291 3.09 15.53 -10.00
C THR A 291 3.24 14.65 -11.25
N ASP A 292 4.48 14.44 -11.72
CA ASP A 292 4.78 13.59 -12.86
C ASP A 292 5.95 12.65 -12.55
N LEU A 293 5.74 11.37 -12.88
CA LEU A 293 6.69 10.28 -12.69
C LEU A 293 7.05 9.57 -14.01
N SER A 294 6.55 10.05 -15.14
CA SER A 294 6.72 9.43 -16.45
C SER A 294 8.18 9.24 -16.86
N GLY A 295 9.05 10.17 -16.44
CA GLY A 295 10.50 10.13 -16.64
C GLY A 295 11.31 9.56 -15.47
N ASN A 296 10.66 9.08 -14.40
CA ASN A 296 11.36 8.53 -13.25
C ASN A 296 11.82 7.09 -13.53
N PRO A 297 13.13 6.77 -13.45
CA PRO A 297 13.67 5.44 -13.78
C PRO A 297 13.37 4.37 -12.72
N GLU A 298 12.90 4.77 -11.52
CA GLU A 298 12.58 3.86 -10.43
C GLU A 298 11.12 3.38 -10.51
N VAL A 299 10.21 4.21 -11.01
CA VAL A 299 8.77 3.92 -10.97
C VAL A 299 8.37 3.07 -12.16
N LEU A 300 7.88 1.86 -11.89
CA LEU A 300 7.36 0.95 -12.91
C LEU A 300 5.94 1.36 -13.31
N TRP A 301 5.10 1.67 -12.32
CA TRP A 301 3.69 2.03 -12.57
C TRP A 301 3.11 2.90 -11.46
N TYR A 302 2.32 3.89 -11.87
CA TYR A 302 1.66 4.83 -10.97
C TYR A 302 0.28 5.25 -11.49
N LYS A 303 -0.59 5.69 -10.58
CA LYS A 303 -1.83 6.41 -10.90
C LYS A 303 -1.56 7.91 -10.90
N GLN A 304 -1.91 8.60 -11.98
CA GLN A 304 -1.83 10.05 -12.06
C GLN A 304 -3.09 10.72 -11.49
N TYR A 305 -2.91 11.95 -10.99
CA TYR A 305 -3.97 12.85 -10.56
C TYR A 305 -3.79 14.19 -11.27
N ASP A 306 -4.88 14.81 -11.72
CA ASP A 306 -4.85 16.13 -12.34
C ASP A 306 -5.09 17.26 -11.32
N GLY A 307 -5.57 16.93 -10.12
CA GLY A 307 -5.89 17.89 -9.07
C GLY A 307 -7.11 18.78 -9.36
N ASP A 308 -7.79 18.57 -10.49
CA ASP A 308 -9.00 19.29 -10.89
C ASP A 308 -10.25 18.40 -10.81
N GLN A 309 -10.29 17.35 -11.64
CA GLN A 309 -11.35 16.35 -11.69
C GLN A 309 -11.08 15.15 -10.79
N ILE A 310 -9.81 14.74 -10.69
CA ILE A 310 -9.36 13.62 -9.87
C ILE A 310 -8.13 14.08 -9.10
N GLY A 311 -8.28 14.25 -7.79
CA GLY A 311 -7.20 14.62 -6.89
C GLY A 311 -7.23 13.85 -5.58
N ASN A 312 -6.26 14.14 -4.73
CA ASN A 312 -6.11 13.56 -3.40
C ASN A 312 -6.06 14.66 -2.32
N ASN A 313 -6.02 14.26 -1.05
CA ASN A 313 -6.03 15.17 0.10
C ASN A 313 -4.69 15.25 0.85
N VAL A 314 -3.58 14.71 0.31
CA VAL A 314 -2.29 14.67 1.02
C VAL A 314 -1.86 16.06 1.47
N ASN A 315 -1.85 17.03 0.54
CA ASN A 315 -1.36 18.38 0.82
C ASN A 315 -2.18 19.09 1.90
N ARG A 316 -3.51 18.90 1.89
CA ARG A 316 -4.44 19.47 2.88
C ARG A 316 -4.02 19.16 4.32
N TYR A 317 -3.61 17.92 4.59
CA TYR A 317 -3.30 17.46 5.94
C TYR A 317 -1.82 17.62 6.31
N LEU A 318 -0.90 17.31 5.39
CA LEU A 318 0.52 17.18 5.73
C LEU A 318 1.32 18.48 5.59
N ASN A 319 0.91 19.42 4.73
CA ASN A 319 1.66 20.67 4.49
C ASN A 319 1.63 21.67 5.66
N GLN A 320 1.00 21.33 6.78
CA GLN A 320 1.06 22.08 8.04
C GLN A 320 1.67 21.26 9.18
N GLY A 321 2.26 20.09 8.86
CA GLY A 321 2.90 19.20 9.84
C GLY A 321 1.92 18.43 10.72
N GLY A 322 0.64 18.38 10.34
CA GLY A 322 -0.48 17.87 11.14
C GLY A 322 -1.11 16.58 10.61
N GLY A 323 -2.44 16.55 10.61
CA GLY A 323 -3.28 15.44 10.14
C GLY A 323 -3.93 14.58 11.22
N SER A 324 -3.87 14.98 12.50
CA SER A 324 -4.27 14.14 13.66
C SER A 324 -3.51 12.80 13.70
N VAL A 325 -2.27 12.81 13.22
CA VAL A 325 -1.37 11.65 13.15
C VAL A 325 0.04 12.02 13.62
N GLY A 326 0.92 11.02 13.67
CA GLY A 326 2.35 11.23 13.51
C GLY A 326 3.11 9.91 13.43
N VAL A 327 4.40 10.02 13.12
CA VAL A 327 5.31 8.87 13.00
C VAL A 327 5.68 8.38 14.41
N THR A 328 5.72 7.06 14.62
CA THR A 328 6.05 6.52 15.94
C THR A 328 7.55 6.58 16.22
N ALA A 329 7.91 6.69 17.50
CA ALA A 329 9.29 6.52 17.94
C ALA A 329 9.85 5.14 17.57
N SER A 330 9.01 4.10 17.47
CA SER A 330 9.44 2.77 17.03
C SER A 330 9.99 2.79 15.60
N LEU A 331 9.38 3.55 14.69
CA LEU A 331 9.91 3.73 13.34
C LEU A 331 11.14 4.64 13.38
N VAL A 332 11.09 5.80 14.06
CA VAL A 332 12.22 6.74 14.16
C VAL A 332 13.48 6.07 14.70
N ASP A 333 13.35 5.18 15.69
CA ASP A 333 14.49 4.52 16.35
C ASP A 333 15.03 3.33 15.52
N ASP A 334 14.27 2.81 14.56
CA ASP A 334 14.71 1.68 13.70
C ASP A 334 15.59 2.14 12.52
N TYR A 335 15.64 3.44 12.22
CA TYR A 335 16.66 3.99 11.33
C TYR A 335 18.04 3.81 11.97
N LEU A 336 19.03 3.38 11.19
CA LEU A 336 20.40 3.23 11.68
C LEU A 336 21.04 4.61 11.93
N THR A 337 22.16 4.61 12.64
CA THR A 337 23.09 5.75 12.63
C THR A 337 23.70 5.92 11.24
N ILE A 338 24.30 7.07 10.96
CA ILE A 338 24.97 7.36 9.67
C ILE A 338 26.09 6.36 9.36
N ASP A 339 26.70 5.77 10.40
CA ASP A 339 27.73 4.71 10.28
C ASP A 339 27.13 3.30 10.12
N GLY A 340 25.79 3.18 10.02
CA GLY A 340 25.09 1.92 9.85
C GLY A 340 25.02 1.05 11.11
N LYS A 341 24.97 1.64 12.31
CA LYS A 341 24.78 0.91 13.57
C LYS A 341 23.37 1.10 14.12
N PRO A 342 22.80 0.16 14.90
CA PRO A 342 21.58 0.41 15.65
C PRO A 342 21.73 1.63 16.57
N PHE A 343 20.72 2.50 16.60
CA PHE A 343 20.73 3.70 17.44
C PHE A 343 20.09 3.40 18.80
N VAL A 344 20.92 3.11 19.80
CA VAL A 344 20.48 2.52 21.08
C VAL A 344 21.19 3.16 22.28
N GLY A 345 20.77 2.81 23.50
CA GLY A 345 21.42 3.23 24.75
C GLY A 345 21.41 4.75 25.01
N ASP A 346 22.44 5.22 25.71
CA ASP A 346 22.57 6.61 26.16
C ASP A 346 22.69 7.60 25.01
N GLU A 347 23.39 7.22 23.93
CA GLU A 347 23.53 8.06 22.73
C GLU A 347 22.15 8.45 22.16
N ARG A 348 21.23 7.48 22.10
CA ARG A 348 19.84 7.71 21.68
C ARG A 348 19.11 8.67 22.60
N ILE A 349 19.28 8.53 23.91
CA ILE A 349 18.59 9.35 24.91
C ILE A 349 19.13 10.78 24.88
N GLU A 350 20.45 10.97 24.88
CA GLU A 350 21.07 12.29 24.85
C GLU A 350 20.68 13.08 23.59
N ALA A 351 20.64 12.44 22.42
CA ALA A 351 20.18 13.10 21.19
C ALA A 351 18.72 13.56 21.29
N LYS A 352 17.83 12.80 21.95
CA LYS A 352 16.41 13.13 22.10
C LYS A 352 16.13 14.25 23.11
N LYS A 353 17.10 14.66 23.94
CA LYS A 353 16.93 15.78 24.89
C LYS A 353 16.76 17.14 24.18
N VAL A 354 17.24 17.25 22.95
CA VAL A 354 17.03 18.41 22.09
C VAL A 354 16.29 17.95 20.85
N PHE A 355 15.00 18.28 20.77
CA PHE A 355 14.16 17.85 19.66
C PHE A 355 14.78 18.21 18.31
N GLY A 356 14.90 17.20 17.46
CA GLY A 356 15.46 17.32 16.11
C GLY A 356 16.93 16.92 16.02
N ASN A 357 17.67 16.83 17.12
CA ASN A 357 19.05 16.31 17.09
C ASN A 357 19.08 14.82 16.74
N GLU A 358 18.11 14.05 17.22
CA GLU A 358 17.98 12.63 16.92
C GLU A 358 17.55 12.35 15.47
N LEU A 359 17.18 13.38 14.70
CA LEU A 359 16.73 13.29 13.32
C LEU A 359 17.80 13.71 12.31
N GLN A 360 18.92 14.27 12.78
CA GLN A 360 19.94 14.88 11.91
C GLN A 360 20.57 13.86 10.96
N PRO A 361 20.71 14.18 9.65
CA PRO A 361 21.34 13.29 8.68
C PRO A 361 22.87 13.17 8.88
N THR A 362 23.45 13.97 9.78
CA THR A 362 24.85 13.82 10.23
C THR A 362 25.01 12.77 11.33
N LEU A 363 23.91 12.33 11.94
CA LEU A 363 23.87 11.31 12.99
C LEU A 363 23.18 10.03 12.53
N ARG A 364 22.17 10.16 11.66
CA ARG A 364 21.24 9.09 11.29
C ARG A 364 21.22 8.85 9.79
N ASP A 365 20.66 7.72 9.39
CA ASP A 365 20.31 7.45 7.99
C ASP A 365 19.55 8.64 7.37
N PRO A 366 20.06 9.26 6.27
CA PRO A 366 19.46 10.47 5.71
C PRO A 366 18.05 10.31 5.16
N ARG A 367 17.53 9.08 5.03
CA ARG A 367 16.10 8.85 4.76
C ARG A 367 15.21 9.29 5.91
N LEU A 368 15.72 9.33 7.15
CA LEU A 368 14.95 9.76 8.31
C LEU A 368 14.54 11.23 8.20
N SER A 369 15.48 12.12 7.88
CA SER A 369 15.21 13.55 7.68
C SER A 369 14.39 13.84 6.41
N GLN A 370 14.22 12.85 5.54
CA GLN A 370 13.33 12.90 4.37
C GLN A 370 11.95 12.28 4.67
N THR A 371 11.82 11.53 5.76
CA THR A 371 10.58 10.89 6.21
C THR A 371 9.87 11.72 7.28
N VAL A 372 10.62 12.33 8.19
CA VAL A 372 10.11 13.09 9.35
C VAL A 372 10.60 14.54 9.28
N CYS A 373 9.72 15.50 9.58
CA CYS A 373 10.06 16.92 9.59
C CYS A 373 11.12 17.22 10.67
N MET A 374 12.16 17.97 10.29
CA MET A 374 13.15 18.52 11.21
C MET A 374 12.90 20.00 11.50
N PRO A 375 13.38 20.52 12.65
CA PRO A 375 13.47 21.96 12.86
C PRO A 375 14.11 22.68 11.66
N GLY A 376 13.47 23.76 11.18
CA GLY A 376 13.85 24.51 9.99
C GLY A 376 13.23 24.00 8.68
N GLN A 377 12.49 22.89 8.67
CA GLN A 377 11.86 22.36 7.47
C GLN A 377 10.78 23.31 6.94
N GLN A 378 10.89 23.70 5.67
CA GLN A 378 9.83 24.39 4.95
C GLN A 378 8.79 23.35 4.48
N LEU A 379 7.50 23.61 4.74
CA LEU A 379 6.41 22.71 4.31
C LEU A 379 5.61 23.31 3.15
N ARG A 380 5.70 24.62 2.95
CA ARG A 380 4.97 25.36 1.90
C ARG A 380 5.79 26.51 1.33
N PRO A 381 5.50 26.97 0.10
CA PRO A 381 6.23 28.06 -0.52
C PRO A 381 6.04 29.41 0.22
N ASP A 382 4.89 29.58 0.86
CA ASP A 382 4.50 30.81 1.57
C ASP A 382 4.99 30.87 3.02
N ASP A 383 5.52 29.77 3.57
CA ASP A 383 6.07 29.73 4.92
C ASP A 383 7.19 30.77 5.12
N LYS A 384 7.35 31.25 6.36
CA LYS A 384 8.39 32.21 6.74
C LYS A 384 9.32 31.61 7.77
N ALA A 385 10.60 31.96 7.70
CA ALA A 385 11.58 31.63 8.73
C ALA A 385 11.07 32.08 10.11
N PRO A 386 11.26 31.30 11.19
CA PRO A 386 12.14 30.11 11.29
C PRO A 386 11.56 28.77 10.76
N TYR A 387 10.50 28.78 9.94
CA TYR A 387 9.84 27.59 9.38
C TYR A 387 9.34 26.62 10.47
N TYR A 388 9.29 25.31 10.21
CA TYR A 388 8.89 24.31 11.20
C TYR A 388 9.84 24.34 12.41
N VAL A 389 9.40 24.87 13.56
CA VAL A 389 10.26 24.99 14.76
C VAL A 389 10.13 23.75 15.65
N VAL A 390 8.89 23.41 15.98
CA VAL A 390 8.49 22.27 16.82
C VAL A 390 7.21 21.67 16.26
N PRO A 391 6.90 20.40 16.55
CA PRO A 391 5.67 19.77 16.08
C PRO A 391 4.42 20.54 16.55
N PRO A 392 3.37 20.63 15.72
CA PRO A 392 2.12 21.26 16.12
C PRO A 392 1.32 20.33 17.05
N LEU A 393 1.81 20.14 18.29
CA LEU A 393 1.12 19.35 19.32
C LEU A 393 -0.23 19.97 19.73
N ILE A 394 -0.36 21.28 19.51
CA ILE A 394 -1.60 22.05 19.65
C ILE A 394 -1.98 22.53 18.26
N GLY A 395 -2.91 21.83 17.62
CA GLY A 395 -3.48 22.26 16.36
C GLY A 395 -4.47 23.41 16.56
N THR A 396 -4.61 24.29 15.57
CA THR A 396 -5.76 25.22 15.46
C THR A 396 -7.05 24.48 15.07
N SER A 397 -6.91 23.24 14.59
CA SER A 397 -7.97 22.28 14.31
C SER A 397 -7.36 20.86 14.29
N SER A 398 -8.19 19.82 14.18
CA SER A 398 -7.74 18.43 14.00
C SER A 398 -6.87 18.24 12.75
N TYR A 399 -7.06 19.06 11.71
CA TYR A 399 -6.29 19.01 10.47
C TYR A 399 -4.81 19.33 10.67
N ASN A 400 -4.49 20.09 11.72
CA ASN A 400 -3.15 20.65 11.92
C ASN A 400 -2.41 20.02 13.11
N GLN A 401 -3.07 19.18 13.89
CA GLN A 401 -2.47 18.60 15.09
C GLN A 401 -1.57 17.40 14.75
N ASN A 402 -0.40 17.34 15.37
CA ASN A 402 0.46 16.16 15.38
C ASN A 402 0.34 15.42 16.72
N MET A 403 0.21 14.08 16.67
CA MET A 403 -0.09 13.27 17.86
C MET A 403 1.15 12.63 18.50
N THR A 404 2.31 12.67 17.84
CA THR A 404 3.50 11.94 18.30
C THR A 404 4.70 12.85 18.54
N GLY A 405 4.67 14.11 18.10
CA GLY A 405 5.86 14.95 18.01
C GLY A 405 6.72 14.72 16.77
N TYR A 406 6.42 13.72 15.94
CA TYR A 406 7.11 13.45 14.68
C TYR A 406 6.14 13.64 13.49
N SER A 407 6.27 14.76 12.79
CA SER A 407 5.46 15.09 11.61
C SER A 407 5.98 14.39 10.36
N LEU A 408 5.07 13.85 9.55
CA LEU A 408 5.39 13.15 8.31
C LEU A 408 5.78 14.15 7.21
N LEU A 409 6.98 13.98 6.65
CA LEU A 409 7.52 14.82 5.57
C LEU A 409 7.47 14.15 4.19
N LYS A 410 7.59 12.81 4.12
CA LYS A 410 7.83 12.07 2.87
C LYS A 410 6.89 12.44 1.72
N HIS A 411 5.61 12.68 2.02
CA HIS A 411 4.57 12.98 1.04
C HIS A 411 4.21 14.47 0.94
N VAL A 412 4.93 15.35 1.64
CA VAL A 412 4.67 16.80 1.61
C VAL A 412 5.18 17.36 0.28
N GLN A 413 4.25 17.88 -0.52
CA GLN A 413 4.60 18.65 -1.71
C GLN A 413 4.97 20.09 -1.31
N ILE A 414 6.27 20.36 -1.15
CA ILE A 414 6.74 21.68 -0.67
C ILE A 414 6.36 22.81 -1.64
N ASP A 415 6.34 22.54 -2.95
CA ASP A 415 6.03 23.54 -3.99
C ASP A 415 4.51 23.73 -4.23
N TYR A 416 3.66 23.12 -3.40
CA TYR A 416 2.22 23.21 -3.55
C TYR A 416 1.72 24.65 -3.33
N THR A 417 1.04 25.19 -4.34
CA THR A 417 0.49 26.56 -4.34
C THR A 417 -1.05 26.60 -4.32
N GLY A 418 -1.70 25.44 -4.26
CA GLY A 418 -3.16 25.34 -4.20
C GLY A 418 -3.73 25.64 -2.81
N SER A 419 -5.06 25.68 -2.72
CA SER A 419 -5.77 25.87 -1.45
C SER A 419 -5.72 24.61 -0.59
N LEU A 420 -5.23 24.73 0.64
CA LEU A 420 -5.25 23.64 1.63
C LEU A 420 -6.65 23.39 2.20
N ASP A 421 -7.56 24.34 2.07
CA ASP A 421 -8.95 24.21 2.50
C ASP A 421 -9.84 23.52 1.45
N ALA A 422 -9.35 23.31 0.24
CA ALA A 422 -10.06 22.57 -0.79
C ALA A 422 -9.78 21.05 -0.69
N GLU A 423 -10.83 20.25 -0.91
CA GLU A 423 -10.72 18.79 -0.96
C GLU A 423 -10.40 18.31 -2.38
N PHE A 424 -9.65 17.21 -2.46
CA PHE A 424 -9.28 16.51 -3.69
C PHE A 424 -8.53 17.39 -4.70
N LYS A 425 -7.63 18.25 -4.21
CA LYS A 425 -6.80 19.15 -5.02
C LYS A 425 -5.32 18.81 -5.06
N GLY A 426 -4.88 17.77 -4.34
CA GLY A 426 -3.54 17.22 -4.47
C GLY A 426 -3.38 16.42 -5.77
N ALA A 427 -2.24 16.58 -6.43
CA ALA A 427 -1.92 15.92 -7.71
C ALA A 427 -0.73 14.95 -7.61
N THR A 428 -0.21 14.70 -6.41
CA THR A 428 0.87 13.71 -6.20
C THR A 428 0.40 12.31 -6.63
N PRO A 429 1.17 11.59 -7.47
CA PRO A 429 0.79 10.27 -7.96
C PRO A 429 0.67 9.20 -6.88
N ALA A 430 -0.10 8.14 -7.17
CA ALA A 430 -0.12 6.91 -6.38
C ALA A 430 0.82 5.88 -7.00
N ILE A 431 2.02 5.72 -6.43
CA ILE A 431 2.99 4.72 -6.87
C ILE A 431 2.44 3.32 -6.53
N GLN A 432 2.28 2.47 -7.55
CA GLN A 432 1.83 1.09 -7.38
C GLN A 432 3.03 0.17 -7.13
N PHE A 433 4.06 0.28 -7.98
CA PHE A 433 5.31 -0.45 -7.87
C PHE A 433 6.49 0.41 -8.30
N ARG A 434 7.59 0.30 -7.56
CA ARG A 434 8.88 0.91 -7.86
C ARG A 434 10.03 -0.10 -7.75
N TYR A 435 11.17 0.20 -8.33
CA TYR A 435 12.29 -0.73 -8.43
C TYR A 435 12.82 -1.16 -7.06
N ALA A 436 12.70 -0.31 -6.03
CA ALA A 436 13.01 -0.72 -4.67
C ALA A 436 12.15 -1.91 -4.18
N ASP A 437 10.88 -2.02 -4.59
CA ASP A 437 10.04 -3.17 -4.23
C ASP A 437 10.62 -4.48 -4.78
N ILE A 438 11.16 -4.43 -6.01
CA ILE A 438 11.81 -5.58 -6.66
C ILE A 438 13.05 -6.01 -5.88
N LEU A 439 13.93 -5.05 -5.55
CA LEU A 439 15.15 -5.31 -4.80
C LEU A 439 14.87 -5.87 -3.41
N LEU A 440 13.89 -5.29 -2.70
CA LEU A 440 13.47 -5.74 -1.38
C LEU A 440 12.81 -7.11 -1.42
N ASN A 441 11.97 -7.39 -2.42
CA ASN A 441 11.35 -8.71 -2.56
C ASN A 441 12.42 -9.78 -2.84
N TYR A 442 13.38 -9.49 -3.72
CA TYR A 442 14.49 -10.39 -4.03
C TYR A 442 15.37 -10.67 -2.81
N ALA A 443 15.80 -9.60 -2.11
CA ALA A 443 16.64 -9.72 -0.92
C ALA A 443 15.94 -10.52 0.19
N GLU A 444 14.64 -10.28 0.42
CA GLU A 444 13.89 -10.97 1.47
C GLU A 444 13.68 -12.44 1.14
N ALA A 445 13.27 -12.77 -0.09
CA ALA A 445 13.09 -14.17 -0.48
C ALA A 445 14.41 -14.96 -0.41
N LEU A 446 15.56 -14.35 -0.74
CA LEU A 446 16.87 -14.96 -0.56
C LEU A 446 17.22 -15.19 0.91
N ALA A 447 16.95 -14.22 1.77
CA ALA A 447 17.18 -14.33 3.21
C ALA A 447 16.31 -15.44 3.83
N GLU A 448 15.05 -15.55 3.39
CA GLU A 448 14.10 -16.56 3.85
C GLU A 448 14.45 -17.98 3.38
N LEU A 449 15.09 -18.13 2.22
CA LEU A 449 15.59 -19.40 1.66
C LEU A 449 16.86 -19.89 2.36
N ASP A 450 17.89 -19.04 2.38
CA ASP A 450 19.20 -19.32 2.98
C ASP A 450 19.98 -18.00 3.09
N GLY A 451 19.77 -17.27 4.19
CA GLY A 451 20.44 -15.98 4.42
C GLY A 451 21.97 -16.08 4.42
N VAL A 452 22.53 -17.15 4.97
CA VAL A 452 23.99 -17.37 5.02
C VAL A 452 24.53 -17.59 3.61
N GLY A 453 23.96 -18.53 2.85
CA GLY A 453 24.40 -18.84 1.49
C GLY A 453 24.14 -17.73 0.47
N ASN A 454 23.22 -16.81 0.76
CA ASN A 454 22.89 -15.68 -0.12
C ASN A 454 23.35 -14.31 0.40
N ALA A 455 24.18 -14.26 1.44
CA ALA A 455 24.60 -13.02 2.11
C ALA A 455 25.05 -11.92 1.11
N GLN A 456 25.94 -12.26 0.18
CA GLN A 456 26.44 -11.27 -0.79
C GLN A 456 25.34 -10.77 -1.74
N LYS A 457 24.48 -11.66 -2.23
CA LYS A 457 23.36 -11.27 -3.11
C LYS A 457 22.36 -10.36 -2.40
N ILE A 458 22.14 -10.59 -1.11
CA ILE A 458 21.30 -9.72 -0.26
C ILE A 458 21.95 -8.34 -0.17
N ILE A 459 23.24 -8.26 0.17
CA ILE A 459 23.99 -7.01 0.25
C ILE A 459 23.93 -6.26 -1.08
N ASP A 460 24.22 -6.94 -2.19
CA ASP A 460 24.24 -6.36 -3.54
C ASP A 460 22.85 -5.82 -3.95
N ALA A 461 21.78 -6.53 -3.60
CA ALA A 461 20.41 -6.10 -3.91
C ALA A 461 20.01 -4.85 -3.12
N LEU A 462 20.48 -4.70 -1.88
CA LEU A 462 20.15 -3.56 -1.02
C LEU A 462 21.08 -2.35 -1.25
N GLN A 463 22.27 -2.56 -1.83
CA GLN A 463 23.27 -1.52 -2.03
C GLN A 463 22.75 -0.27 -2.77
N PRO A 464 21.98 -0.39 -3.89
CA PRO A 464 21.47 0.78 -4.59
C PRO A 464 20.58 1.70 -3.74
N LEU A 465 19.84 1.13 -2.77
CA LEU A 465 18.98 1.89 -1.86
C LEU A 465 19.81 2.76 -0.90
N ARG A 466 20.95 2.21 -0.45
CA ARG A 466 21.89 2.86 0.46
C ARG A 466 22.75 3.90 -0.24
N ASP A 467 23.20 3.59 -1.45
CA ASP A 467 24.00 4.50 -2.27
C ASP A 467 23.27 5.82 -2.54
N ARG A 468 21.95 5.75 -2.82
CA ARG A 468 21.10 6.94 -3.05
C ARG A 468 21.20 7.96 -1.92
N VAL A 469 21.36 7.52 -0.68
CA VAL A 469 21.41 8.39 0.49
C VAL A 469 22.80 8.43 1.16
N GLY A 470 23.80 7.80 0.55
CA GLY A 470 25.16 7.77 1.06
C GLY A 470 25.34 6.97 2.36
N MET A 471 24.47 6.02 2.63
CA MET A 471 24.64 5.07 3.73
C MET A 471 25.76 4.06 3.40
N PRO A 472 26.51 3.56 4.40
CA PRO A 472 27.50 2.53 4.16
C PRO A 472 26.85 1.23 3.66
N PRO A 473 27.60 0.39 2.93
CA PRO A 473 27.16 -0.96 2.59
C PRO A 473 26.60 -1.72 3.79
N VAL A 474 25.65 -2.62 3.50
CA VAL A 474 25.10 -3.53 4.51
C VAL A 474 26.23 -4.31 5.16
N ASP A 475 26.34 -4.17 6.48
CA ASP A 475 27.20 -4.99 7.31
C ASP A 475 26.31 -5.72 8.30
N LEU A 476 26.12 -7.01 8.03
CA LEU A 476 25.18 -7.86 8.75
C LEU A 476 25.52 -7.98 10.24
N ASP A 477 26.80 -7.91 10.61
CA ASP A 477 27.23 -8.03 12.01
C ASP A 477 27.13 -6.69 12.73
N ARG A 478 27.58 -5.59 12.10
CA ARG A 478 27.45 -4.22 12.64
C ARG A 478 26.00 -3.82 12.90
N GLU A 479 25.09 -4.31 12.06
CA GLU A 479 23.67 -3.95 12.08
C GLU A 479 22.80 -4.89 12.90
N TYR A 480 23.39 -5.94 13.47
CA TYR A 480 22.63 -6.92 14.24
C TYR A 480 22.20 -6.31 15.58
N ASN A 481 20.89 -6.23 15.81
CA ASN A 481 20.34 -5.61 17.01
C ASN A 481 19.77 -6.70 17.93
N GLN A 482 20.33 -6.78 19.14
CA GLN A 482 19.90 -7.74 20.17
C GLN A 482 19.36 -7.06 21.44
N GLU A 483 19.17 -5.73 21.40
CA GLU A 483 18.62 -4.97 22.52
C GLU A 483 17.30 -5.56 22.99
N ALA A 484 17.07 -5.52 24.30
CA ALA A 484 15.91 -6.15 24.91
C ALA A 484 14.57 -5.55 24.44
N ASP A 485 14.58 -4.27 24.04
CA ASP A 485 13.41 -3.55 23.54
C ASP A 485 13.22 -3.67 22.01
N TYR A 486 14.14 -4.34 21.30
CA TYR A 486 14.03 -4.56 19.87
C TYR A 486 13.13 -5.76 19.54
N GLY A 487 11.99 -5.52 18.88
CA GLY A 487 10.97 -6.54 18.61
C GLY A 487 11.42 -7.70 17.72
N PHE A 488 12.57 -7.59 17.03
CA PHE A 488 13.13 -8.66 16.22
C PHE A 488 14.47 -9.19 16.72
N ARG A 489 14.83 -8.92 17.98
CA ARG A 489 16.10 -9.35 18.61
C ARG A 489 16.43 -10.85 18.48
N ASN A 490 15.41 -11.69 18.34
CA ASN A 490 15.55 -13.15 18.22
C ASN A 490 15.64 -13.66 16.78
N LEU A 491 15.41 -12.81 15.77
CA LEU A 491 15.64 -13.18 14.38
C LEU A 491 17.14 -13.20 14.08
N ASP A 492 17.54 -13.97 13.08
CA ASP A 492 18.90 -13.92 12.58
C ASP A 492 19.22 -12.58 11.91
N LYS A 493 20.51 -12.27 11.80
CA LYS A 493 21.00 -10.99 11.27
C LYS A 493 20.63 -10.72 9.81
N TYR A 494 20.43 -11.75 8.98
CA TYR A 494 20.09 -11.62 7.57
C TYR A 494 18.64 -11.16 7.42
N ILE A 495 17.72 -11.81 8.14
CA ILE A 495 16.31 -11.41 8.19
C ILE A 495 16.17 -10.02 8.84
N GLN A 496 16.87 -9.75 9.95
CA GLN A 496 16.83 -8.42 10.58
C GLN A 496 17.25 -7.31 9.61
N ALA A 497 18.37 -7.49 8.90
CA ALA A 497 18.88 -6.48 7.97
C ALA A 497 17.86 -6.18 6.86
N VAL A 498 17.29 -7.22 6.24
CA VAL A 498 16.32 -7.03 5.15
C VAL A 498 15.00 -6.43 5.65
N ARG A 499 14.48 -6.89 6.79
CA ARG A 499 13.23 -6.35 7.35
C ARG A 499 13.37 -4.89 7.76
N ARG A 500 14.52 -4.50 8.30
CA ARG A 500 14.83 -3.10 8.63
C ARG A 500 14.94 -2.24 7.38
N GLU A 501 15.71 -2.70 6.39
CA GLU A 501 15.88 -1.98 5.12
C GLU A 501 14.51 -1.82 4.43
N ARG A 502 13.66 -2.86 4.41
CA ARG A 502 12.27 -2.78 3.92
C ARG A 502 11.45 -1.75 4.69
N ARG A 503 11.50 -1.77 6.03
CA ARG A 503 10.71 -0.85 6.87
C ARG A 503 11.12 0.60 6.62
N VAL A 504 12.42 0.88 6.55
CA VAL A 504 12.97 2.21 6.31
C VAL A 504 12.69 2.65 4.88
N GLU A 505 12.93 1.79 3.89
CA GLU A 505 12.75 2.14 2.49
C GLU A 505 11.28 2.39 2.15
N LYS A 506 10.36 1.60 2.71
CA LYS A 506 8.91 1.69 2.48
C LYS A 506 8.13 2.42 3.58
N ALA A 507 8.83 3.18 4.42
CA ALA A 507 8.23 3.90 5.54
C ALA A 507 7.07 4.79 5.06
N CYS A 508 5.92 4.65 5.71
CA CYS A 508 4.71 5.45 5.45
C CYS A 508 4.18 5.33 4.02
N GLU A 509 4.39 4.20 3.34
CA GLU A 509 3.82 3.91 2.02
C GLU A 509 2.61 2.97 2.09
N GLY A 510 2.08 2.69 3.28
CA GLY A 510 0.84 1.93 3.47
C GLY A 510 1.01 0.43 3.20
N ARG A 511 2.14 -0.13 3.65
CA ARG A 511 2.52 -1.54 3.43
C ARG A 511 2.91 -2.27 4.72
N ARG A 512 3.16 -1.52 5.81
CA ARG A 512 3.72 -2.09 7.04
C ARG A 512 2.80 -3.09 7.72
N GLN A 513 1.48 -2.85 7.65
CA GLN A 513 0.51 -3.78 8.24
C GLN A 513 0.61 -5.15 7.57
N GLU A 514 0.69 -5.21 6.25
CA GLU A 514 0.82 -6.46 5.50
C GLU A 514 2.09 -7.23 5.88
N ASP A 515 3.21 -6.52 6.03
CA ASP A 515 4.47 -7.09 6.50
C ASP A 515 4.34 -7.70 7.91
N ILE A 516 3.68 -7.01 8.85
CA ILE A 516 3.43 -7.55 10.20
C ILE A 516 2.58 -8.83 10.13
N MET A 517 1.53 -8.83 9.30
CA MET A 517 0.64 -9.98 9.19
C MET A 517 1.36 -11.20 8.60
N ARG A 518 2.04 -11.06 7.45
CA ARG A 518 2.73 -12.18 6.79
C ARG A 518 3.95 -12.69 7.55
N TRP A 519 4.55 -11.87 8.41
CA TRP A 519 5.60 -12.33 9.32
C TRP A 519 5.07 -12.97 10.60
N ALA A 520 3.74 -13.08 10.74
CA ALA A 520 3.05 -13.47 11.95
C ALA A 520 3.52 -12.70 13.19
N ALA A 521 3.92 -11.42 13.07
CA ALA A 521 4.73 -10.72 14.08
C ALA A 521 3.94 -9.83 15.07
N ALA A 522 2.61 -9.96 15.13
CA ALA A 522 1.78 -9.09 15.95
C ALA A 522 2.01 -9.28 17.46
N ASP A 523 2.33 -10.49 17.93
CA ASP A 523 2.73 -10.75 19.32
C ASP A 523 4.02 -10.03 19.73
N GLU A 524 4.97 -9.90 18.81
CA GLU A 524 6.25 -9.22 19.05
C GLU A 524 6.13 -7.68 18.95
N LEU A 525 5.38 -7.19 17.96
CA LEU A 525 5.38 -5.78 17.57
C LEU A 525 4.16 -4.99 18.05
N ILE A 526 3.03 -5.66 18.30
CA ILE A 526 1.75 -5.00 18.57
C ILE A 526 1.27 -5.33 19.98
N VAL A 527 1.13 -6.61 20.33
CA VAL A 527 0.54 -7.03 21.61
C VAL A 527 1.34 -6.46 22.77
N GLY A 528 0.65 -5.75 23.66
CA GLY A 528 1.25 -5.12 24.82
C GLY A 528 2.16 -3.92 24.50
N LYS A 529 2.23 -3.51 23.23
CA LYS A 529 2.98 -2.33 22.78
C LYS A 529 1.99 -1.19 22.59
N TRP A 530 2.33 -0.03 23.11
CA TRP A 530 1.60 1.21 22.82
C TRP A 530 2.51 2.16 22.04
N PRO A 531 2.02 2.81 20.97
CA PRO A 531 2.84 3.71 20.18
C PRO A 531 3.30 4.88 21.05
N LYS A 532 4.61 5.16 20.97
CA LYS A 532 5.25 6.29 21.62
C LYS A 532 5.63 7.31 20.55
N GLY A 533 5.65 8.57 20.95
CA GLY A 533 6.15 9.70 20.19
C GLY A 533 7.51 10.17 20.68
N ALA A 534 7.84 11.44 20.39
CA ALA A 534 9.04 12.13 20.83
C ALA A 534 9.14 12.17 22.36
N LEU A 535 10.38 12.28 22.86
CA LEU A 535 10.66 12.52 24.27
C LEU A 535 10.17 13.91 24.63
N PHE A 536 9.25 14.03 25.59
CA PHE A 536 8.70 15.31 26.03
C PHE A 536 9.32 15.74 27.36
N VAL A 537 9.04 15.03 28.46
CA VAL A 537 9.68 15.29 29.76
C VAL A 537 11.12 14.82 29.69
N GLY A 538 12.04 15.69 30.10
CA GLY A 538 13.48 15.48 29.95
C GLY A 538 14.06 15.95 28.62
N SER A 539 13.26 16.59 27.76
CA SER A 539 13.73 17.29 26.56
C SER A 539 13.37 18.78 26.58
N ASN A 540 13.87 19.52 25.60
CA ASN A 540 13.51 20.92 25.38
C ASN A 540 12.09 21.13 24.82
N LEU A 541 11.30 20.06 24.58
CA LEU A 541 9.88 20.19 24.20
C LEU A 541 9.00 20.60 25.39
N GLU A 542 9.26 20.08 26.59
CA GLU A 542 8.43 20.28 27.78
C GLU A 542 8.22 21.76 28.12
N ASN A 543 9.28 22.56 27.93
CA ASN A 543 9.31 23.98 28.27
C ASN A 543 9.45 24.89 27.03
N HIS A 544 9.08 24.39 25.84
CA HIS A 544 9.27 25.15 24.62
C HIS A 544 8.32 26.38 24.57
N PRO A 545 8.83 27.60 24.30
CA PRO A 545 8.02 28.84 24.35
C PRO A 545 6.80 28.86 23.43
N VAL A 546 6.83 28.11 22.32
CA VAL A 546 5.69 28.00 21.38
C VAL A 546 4.45 27.41 22.04
N TYR A 547 4.63 26.49 22.99
CA TYR A 547 3.51 25.86 23.70
C TYR A 547 3.04 26.72 24.87
N GLY A 548 3.97 27.35 25.62
CA GLY A 548 3.64 28.07 26.86
C GLY A 548 2.82 27.18 27.81
N ASP A 549 1.79 27.73 28.45
CA ASP A 549 0.93 26.99 29.38
C ASP A 549 -0.23 26.23 28.70
N LYS A 550 -0.19 26.07 27.37
CA LYS A 550 -1.30 25.49 26.61
C LYS A 550 -1.33 23.96 26.61
N LEU A 551 -0.22 23.29 26.92
CA LEU A 551 -0.17 21.83 27.05
C LEU A 551 -0.56 21.44 28.47
N ILE A 552 -1.63 20.66 28.57
CA ILE A 552 -2.22 20.18 29.82
C ILE A 552 -2.07 18.66 29.85
N TYR A 553 -1.36 18.16 30.84
CA TYR A 553 -1.14 16.75 31.09
C TYR A 553 -1.12 16.48 32.61
N ASP A 554 -1.23 15.21 32.99
CA ASP A 554 -1.28 14.72 34.38
C ASP A 554 -2.40 15.30 35.25
N GLN A 555 -3.43 15.92 34.66
CA GLN A 555 -4.63 16.34 35.38
C GLN A 555 -5.67 15.23 35.41
N ALA A 556 -6.61 15.31 36.36
CA ALA A 556 -7.73 14.38 36.44
C ALA A 556 -8.69 14.47 35.22
N SER A 557 -8.75 15.64 34.58
CA SER A 557 -9.58 15.90 33.40
C SER A 557 -9.03 17.09 32.60
N GLY A 558 -9.37 17.19 31.31
CA GLY A 558 -8.98 18.33 30.47
C GLY A 558 -7.56 18.25 29.90
N ASN A 559 -6.92 17.07 29.97
CA ASN A 559 -5.62 16.86 29.33
C ASN A 559 -5.77 16.95 27.80
N ASN A 560 -4.83 17.64 27.16
CA ASN A 560 -4.67 17.67 25.70
C ASN A 560 -3.34 17.06 25.24
N LEU A 561 -2.53 16.57 26.19
CA LEU A 561 -1.32 15.78 25.97
C LEU A 561 -1.33 14.57 26.91
N PHE A 562 -0.89 13.42 26.41
CA PHE A 562 -0.73 12.19 27.17
C PHE A 562 0.72 11.75 27.13
N LEU A 563 1.22 11.19 28.24
CA LEU A 563 2.63 10.86 28.41
C LEU A 563 2.80 9.47 29.03
N THR A 564 3.87 8.76 28.65
CA THR A 564 4.25 7.49 29.29
C THR A 564 4.65 7.68 30.75
N GLY A 565 4.60 6.62 31.55
CA GLY A 565 5.09 6.65 32.94
C GLY A 565 4.17 7.44 33.87
N LYS A 566 4.71 7.88 35.00
CA LYS A 566 4.01 8.60 36.07
C LYS A 566 4.56 10.02 36.24
N PRO A 567 3.78 10.95 36.83
CA PRO A 567 4.30 12.24 37.23
C PRO A 567 5.57 12.10 38.09
N GLY A 568 6.64 12.80 37.72
CA GLY A 568 7.94 12.74 38.38
C GLY A 568 8.97 11.80 37.73
N ASP A 569 8.58 10.96 36.76
CA ASP A 569 9.55 10.17 35.99
C ASP A 569 10.45 11.10 35.14
N PRO A 570 11.77 10.85 35.07
CA PRO A 570 12.72 11.78 34.45
C PRO A 570 12.62 11.84 32.92
N LEU A 571 12.10 10.78 32.29
CA LEU A 571 11.96 10.66 30.84
C LEU A 571 10.55 10.17 30.51
N ARG A 572 9.77 11.00 29.81
CA ARG A 572 8.40 10.63 29.42
C ARG A 572 8.14 10.99 27.96
N TYR A 573 7.64 10.03 27.21
CA TYR A 573 7.37 10.14 25.78
C TYR A 573 5.91 10.48 25.54
N ILE A 574 5.65 11.19 24.44
CA ILE A 574 4.29 11.51 23.99
C ILE A 574 3.52 10.22 23.70
N ILE A 575 2.26 10.19 24.09
CA ILE A 575 1.29 9.16 23.73
C ILE A 575 0.23 9.80 22.82
N PRO A 576 -0.09 9.18 21.67
CA PRO A 576 -0.94 9.80 20.64
C PRO A 576 -2.42 9.88 20.98
N THR A 577 -2.90 9.14 21.97
CA THR A 577 -4.30 9.15 22.38
C THR A 577 -4.42 8.78 23.85
N ASN A 578 -5.58 9.03 24.45
CA ASN A 578 -5.82 8.70 25.86
C ASN A 578 -5.58 7.19 26.09
N PRO A 579 -4.62 6.79 26.95
CA PRO A 579 -4.34 5.38 27.17
C PRO A 579 -5.37 4.65 28.03
N ALA A 580 -6.42 5.33 28.51
CA ALA A 580 -7.47 4.71 29.32
C ALA A 580 -8.10 3.51 28.60
N GLY A 581 -8.09 2.34 29.26
CA GLY A 581 -8.54 1.07 28.68
C GLY A 581 -7.46 0.30 27.91
N TYR A 582 -6.30 0.90 27.64
CA TYR A 582 -5.17 0.30 26.96
C TYR A 582 -3.83 0.58 27.66
N GLU A 583 -3.85 0.67 28.99
CA GLU A 583 -2.68 0.98 29.81
C GLU A 583 -1.56 -0.05 29.64
N SER A 584 -1.91 -1.28 29.27
CA SER A 584 -0.97 -2.36 28.97
C SER A 584 -0.57 -2.43 27.49
N GLY A 585 -1.02 -1.51 26.64
CA GLY A 585 -0.78 -1.51 25.20
C GLY A 585 -1.92 -2.11 24.36
N TRP A 586 -1.65 -2.30 23.07
CA TRP A 586 -2.60 -2.89 22.13
C TRP A 586 -2.96 -4.33 22.51
N LYS A 587 -4.22 -4.72 22.25
CA LYS A 587 -4.78 -6.02 22.62
C LYS A 587 -5.15 -6.88 21.41
N PHE A 588 -4.43 -6.70 20.30
CA PHE A 588 -4.56 -7.51 19.09
C PHE A 588 -4.70 -8.99 19.44
N ASN A 589 -5.78 -9.61 19.00
CA ASN A 589 -6.03 -11.02 19.27
C ASN A 589 -5.30 -11.88 18.24
N VAL A 590 -4.16 -12.43 18.64
CA VAL A 590 -3.29 -13.27 17.79
C VAL A 590 -3.97 -14.53 17.26
N ASN A 591 -5.12 -14.94 17.81
CA ASN A 591 -5.90 -16.08 17.33
C ASN A 591 -7.07 -15.69 16.41
N ARG A 592 -7.22 -14.39 16.09
CA ARG A 592 -8.36 -13.87 15.32
C ARG A 592 -7.97 -12.79 14.30
N ASP A 593 -7.24 -11.77 14.74
CA ASP A 593 -7.14 -10.49 14.04
C ASP A 593 -6.13 -10.49 12.86
N TYR A 594 -5.45 -11.61 12.58
CA TYR A 594 -4.63 -11.76 11.37
C TYR A 594 -5.48 -11.77 10.09
N LEU A 595 -6.74 -12.20 10.17
CA LEU A 595 -7.70 -12.15 9.08
C LEU A 595 -8.96 -11.40 9.50
N LEU A 596 -9.63 -10.75 8.56
CA LEU A 596 -10.86 -10.00 8.78
C LEU A 596 -12.09 -10.94 8.84
N PRO A 597 -13.18 -10.53 9.52
CA PRO A 597 -14.41 -11.32 9.59
C PRO A 597 -15.14 -11.32 8.25
N ILE A 598 -15.78 -12.45 7.96
CA ILE A 598 -16.64 -12.65 6.79
C ILE A 598 -18.07 -12.27 7.12
N GLN A 599 -18.73 -11.59 6.18
CA GLN A 599 -20.12 -11.17 6.34
C GLN A 599 -21.08 -12.36 6.46
N THR A 600 -21.99 -12.33 7.43
CA THR A 600 -22.91 -13.44 7.76
C THR A 600 -23.68 -13.98 6.55
N ARG A 601 -24.08 -13.12 5.61
CA ARG A 601 -24.79 -13.56 4.38
C ARG A 601 -23.98 -14.50 3.50
N MET A 602 -22.65 -14.41 3.53
CA MET A 602 -21.75 -15.33 2.80
C MET A 602 -21.72 -16.70 3.49
N LEU A 603 -21.83 -16.73 4.83
CA LEU A 603 -21.82 -17.96 5.62
C LEU A 603 -23.15 -18.74 5.52
N GLY A 604 -24.25 -18.05 5.22
CA GLY A 604 -25.58 -18.64 5.07
C GLY A 604 -26.02 -18.71 3.61
N ASP A 605 -27.03 -17.92 3.28
CA ASP A 605 -27.85 -18.07 2.08
C ASP A 605 -27.07 -17.99 0.75
N LEU A 606 -26.05 -17.13 0.64
CA LEU A 606 -25.37 -16.92 -0.64
C LEU A 606 -24.52 -18.12 -1.08
N THR A 607 -24.03 -18.92 -0.14
CA THR A 607 -23.15 -20.07 -0.43
C THR A 607 -23.78 -21.39 0.00
N GLY A 608 -25.05 -21.36 0.42
CA GLY A 608 -25.77 -22.52 0.95
C GLY A 608 -25.12 -23.13 2.19
N GLY A 609 -24.51 -22.31 3.05
CA GLY A 609 -23.84 -22.80 4.26
C GLY A 609 -22.43 -23.36 4.05
N MET A 610 -21.84 -23.24 2.86
CA MET A 610 -20.52 -23.82 2.56
C MET A 610 -19.34 -22.98 3.05
N TRP A 611 -19.54 -21.69 3.31
CA TRP A 611 -18.50 -20.84 3.85
C TRP A 611 -18.49 -20.89 5.36
N GLU A 612 -17.30 -21.08 5.91
CA GLU A 612 -17.02 -20.92 7.33
C GLU A 612 -16.37 -19.57 7.60
N GLN A 613 -16.58 -19.10 8.82
CA GLN A 613 -15.95 -17.90 9.33
C GLN A 613 -14.42 -18.10 9.47
N ASN A 614 -13.64 -17.01 9.40
CA ASN A 614 -12.21 -17.04 9.68
C ASN A 614 -11.92 -17.41 11.15
N PRO A 615 -10.73 -17.96 11.47
CA PRO A 615 -10.41 -18.39 12.82
C PRO A 615 -10.65 -17.29 13.87
N GLY A 616 -11.31 -17.65 14.97
CA GLY A 616 -11.51 -16.78 16.13
C GLY A 616 -12.66 -15.77 16.05
N TRP A 617 -13.37 -15.70 14.93
CA TRP A 617 -14.49 -14.77 14.68
C TRP A 617 -15.86 -15.35 14.99
#